data_AF-A0A1I8GDX5-F1
#
_entry.id   AF-A0A1I8GDX5-F1
#
_cell.length_a   1.000
_cell.length_b   1.000
_cell.length_c   1.000
_cell.angle_alpha   90.00
_cell.angle_beta   90.00
_cell.angle_gamma   90.00
#
_symmetry.space_group_name_H-M   'P 1'
#
loop_
_entity.id
_entity.type
_entity.pdbx_description
1 polymer ?
#
loop_
_entity_poly.entity_id
_entity_poly.type
_entity_poly.pdbx_seq_one_letter_code
_entity_poly.pdbx_strand_id
1 'polypeptide(L)'
;QQQQQQQQPPLYYLAPGVGRRVDQLSEEEQIKIAKRIGLISHLPVRLFSEAAEQGKNYECVICMVDYVEGDRLRSLPCTHTYHKDCIDDWLMRSFACPSCNQPVDATLLTTFASSAANH
;
A
#
# COMPACT_ATOMS: atom_id res chain seq x y z
N GLN A 1 1.76 -21.53 34.20
CA GLN A 1 2.97 -21.39 33.37
C GLN A 1 2.56 -20.70 32.08
N GLN A 2 2.69 -19.37 32.02
CA GLN A 2 2.41 -18.61 30.79
C GLN A 2 3.59 -18.83 29.85
N GLN A 3 3.37 -19.55 28.75
CA GLN A 3 4.33 -19.64 27.67
C GLN A 3 4.53 -18.22 27.12
N GLN A 4 5.71 -17.65 27.34
CA GLN A 4 6.16 -16.46 26.63
C GLN A 4 6.19 -16.83 25.15
N GLN A 5 5.16 -16.45 24.41
CA GLN A 5 5.22 -16.46 22.95
C GLN A 5 6.33 -15.49 22.56
N GLN A 6 7.51 -16.04 22.24
CA GLN A 6 8.59 -15.28 21.61
C GLN A 6 8.05 -14.81 20.26
N GLN A 7 7.50 -13.59 20.24
CA GLN A 7 7.04 -12.97 19.01
C GLN A 7 8.27 -12.78 18.12
N GLN A 8 8.41 -13.63 17.10
CA GLN A 8 9.50 -13.50 16.14
C GLN A 8 9.42 -12.10 15.50
N PRO A 9 10.54 -11.39 15.39
CA PRO A 9 10.53 -10.03 14.85
C PRO A 9 10.04 -10.06 13.39
N PRO A 10 9.35 -8.99 12.93
CA PRO A 10 8.72 -8.97 11.62
C PRO A 10 9.75 -9.18 10.50
N LEU A 11 9.33 -9.95 9.49
CA LEU A 11 10.14 -10.28 8.32
C LEU A 11 9.78 -9.33 7.16
N TYR A 12 10.78 -8.64 6.63
CA TYR A 12 10.66 -7.75 5.48
C TYR A 12 11.35 -8.33 4.24
N TYR A 13 10.72 -8.17 3.08
CA TYR A 13 11.25 -8.65 1.80
C TYR A 13 11.93 -7.51 1.07
N LEU A 14 13.27 -7.53 1.05
CA LEU A 14 14.08 -6.49 0.40
C LEU A 14 14.19 -6.72 -1.11
N ALA A 15 14.10 -7.98 -1.54
CA ALA A 15 14.14 -8.45 -2.92
C ALA A 15 13.41 -9.80 -3.03
N PRO A 16 13.08 -10.28 -4.25
CA PRO A 16 12.52 -11.62 -4.44
C PRO A 16 13.41 -12.69 -3.78
N GLY A 17 12.82 -13.48 -2.86
CA GLY A 17 13.54 -14.51 -2.10
C GLY A 17 14.43 -14.02 -0.95
N VAL A 18 14.58 -12.70 -0.77
CA VAL A 18 15.42 -12.11 0.29
C VAL A 18 14.52 -11.53 1.37
N GLY A 19 14.08 -12.41 2.28
CA GLY A 19 13.41 -12.03 3.53
C GLY A 19 14.44 -11.86 4.64
N ARG A 20 14.42 -10.72 5.35
CA ARG A 20 15.23 -10.47 6.53
C ARG A 20 14.36 -10.02 7.68
N ARG A 21 14.69 -10.48 8.88
CA ARG A 21 14.06 -9.98 10.11
C ARG A 21 14.63 -8.61 10.47
N VAL A 22 13.85 -7.77 11.15
CA VAL A 22 14.25 -6.40 11.52
C VAL A 22 15.61 -6.32 12.23
N ASP A 23 15.87 -7.27 13.13
CA ASP A 23 17.11 -7.36 13.91
C ASP A 23 18.37 -7.61 13.05
N GLN A 24 18.19 -8.05 11.80
CA GLN A 24 19.25 -8.37 10.86
C GLN A 24 19.42 -7.33 9.74
N LEU A 25 18.66 -6.24 9.79
CA LEU A 25 18.72 -5.18 8.79
C LEU A 25 19.83 -4.18 9.12
N SER A 26 20.53 -3.70 8.09
CA SER A 26 21.42 -2.55 8.24
C SER A 26 20.61 -1.28 8.55
N GLU A 27 21.24 -0.26 9.13
CA GLU A 27 20.61 1.04 9.36
C GLU A 27 20.03 1.63 8.06
N GLU A 28 20.74 1.45 6.93
CA GLU A 28 20.28 1.91 5.62
C GLU A 28 19.00 1.17 5.17
N GLU A 29 18.94 -0.16 5.37
CA GLU A 29 17.77 -0.97 5.06
C GLU A 29 16.57 -0.56 5.95
N GLN A 30 16.81 -0.32 7.24
CA GLN A 30 15.79 0.17 8.17
C GLN A 30 15.26 1.55 7.77
N ILE A 31 16.14 2.48 7.39
CA ILE A 31 15.76 3.82 6.90
C ILE A 31 14.91 3.71 5.64
N LYS A 32 15.27 2.85 4.69
CA LYS A 32 14.48 2.64 3.45
C LYS A 32 13.10 2.09 3.75
N ILE A 33 12.99 1.12 4.68
CA ILE A 33 11.70 0.57 5.11
C ILE A 33 10.85 1.63 5.82
N ALA A 34 11.42 2.37 6.76
CA ALA A 34 10.71 3.42 7.48
C ALA A 34 10.18 4.51 6.53
N LYS A 35 11.01 4.93 5.56
CA LYS A 35 10.58 5.86 4.50
C LYS A 35 9.42 5.30 3.68
N ARG A 36 9.49 4.03 3.27
CA ARG A 36 8.42 3.36 2.50
C ARG A 36 7.12 3.29 3.30
N ILE A 37 7.18 2.86 4.55
CA ILE A 37 6.02 2.83 5.46
C ILE A 37 5.40 4.22 5.58
N GLY A 38 6.24 5.24 5.80
CA GLY A 38 5.80 6.63 5.88
C GLY A 38 5.14 7.12 4.59
N LEU A 39 5.66 6.78 3.41
CA LEU A 39 5.02 7.15 2.14
C LEU A 39 3.67 6.45 1.96
N ILE A 40 3.61 5.14 2.22
CA ILE A 40 2.37 4.35 2.10
C ILE A 40 1.28 4.89 3.04
N SER A 41 1.64 5.27 4.28
CA SER A 41 0.67 5.75 5.27
C SER A 41 0.01 7.07 4.85
N HIS A 42 0.69 7.90 4.06
CA HIS A 42 0.20 9.20 3.60
C HIS A 42 -0.56 9.13 2.27
N LEU A 43 -0.62 7.97 1.61
CA LEU A 43 -1.45 7.81 0.42
C LEU A 43 -2.95 7.99 0.76
N PRO A 44 -3.78 8.55 -0.14
CA PRO A 44 -5.19 8.74 0.11
C PRO A 44 -5.94 7.45 0.43
N VAL A 45 -6.82 7.51 1.42
CA VAL A 45 -7.75 6.43 1.77
C VAL A 45 -9.16 6.97 1.76
N ARG A 46 -10.09 6.24 1.16
CA ARG A 46 -11.52 6.53 1.17
C ARG A 46 -12.31 5.30 1.60
N LEU A 47 -13.55 5.52 1.99
CA LEU A 47 -14.51 4.44 2.16
C LEU A 47 -15.24 4.22 0.83
N PHE A 48 -15.43 2.96 0.47
CA PHE A 48 -16.28 2.60 -0.65
C PHE A 48 -17.74 2.86 -0.29
N SER A 49 -18.49 3.45 -1.22
CA SER A 49 -19.93 3.58 -1.11
C SER A 49 -20.59 3.24 -2.44
N GLU A 50 -21.46 2.24 -2.44
CA GLU A 50 -22.15 1.74 -3.62
C GLU A 50 -23.04 2.82 -4.25
N ALA A 51 -23.64 3.69 -3.42
CA ALA A 51 -24.46 4.80 -3.90
C ALA A 51 -23.68 5.89 -4.65
N ALA A 52 -22.39 6.07 -4.33
CA ALA A 52 -21.53 7.08 -4.93
C ALA A 52 -20.87 6.62 -6.24
N GLU A 53 -20.75 5.31 -6.43
CA GLU A 53 -20.05 4.71 -7.55
C GLU A 53 -21.07 4.36 -8.66
N GLN A 54 -20.93 5.00 -9.81
CA GLN A 54 -21.90 4.93 -10.92
C GLN A 54 -21.70 3.68 -11.80
N GLY A 55 -21.56 2.50 -11.21
CA GLY A 55 -21.41 1.24 -11.96
C GLY A 55 -20.01 0.99 -12.54
N LYS A 56 -18.96 1.58 -11.96
CA LYS A 56 -17.57 1.32 -12.38
C LYS A 56 -17.02 0.04 -11.75
N ASN A 57 -16.00 -0.55 -12.38
CA ASN A 57 -15.39 -1.82 -12.00
C ASN A 57 -15.16 -1.93 -10.48
N TYR A 58 -15.84 -2.88 -9.85
CA TYR A 58 -15.98 -2.97 -8.40
C TYR A 58 -14.98 -3.90 -7.74
N GLU A 59 -13.95 -4.36 -8.42
CA GLU A 59 -13.10 -5.44 -7.89
C GLU A 59 -11.69 -4.96 -7.53
N CYS A 60 -11.15 -5.47 -6.42
CA CYS A 60 -9.72 -5.36 -6.14
C CYS A 60 -8.93 -6.40 -6.94
N VAL A 61 -8.18 -5.97 -7.94
CA VAL A 61 -7.38 -6.87 -8.79
C VAL A 61 -6.24 -7.61 -8.08
N ILE A 62 -5.96 -7.29 -6.81
CA ILE A 62 -4.96 -8.00 -6.00
C ILE A 62 -5.56 -9.27 -5.40
N CYS A 63 -6.76 -9.17 -4.82
CA CYS A 63 -7.43 -10.30 -4.16
C CYS A 63 -8.55 -10.93 -5.01
N MET A 64 -8.93 -10.29 -6.12
CA MET A 64 -10.06 -10.68 -6.98
C MET A 64 -11.39 -10.75 -6.21
N VAL A 65 -11.62 -9.75 -5.35
CA VAL A 65 -12.84 -9.62 -4.54
C VAL A 65 -13.46 -8.26 -4.78
N ASP A 66 -14.79 -8.26 -4.95
CA ASP A 66 -15.59 -7.04 -5.08
C ASP A 66 -15.52 -6.16 -3.84
N TYR A 67 -15.55 -4.86 -4.04
CA TYR A 67 -15.67 -3.83 -3.03
C TYR A 67 -17.09 -3.85 -2.47
N VAL A 68 -17.20 -3.79 -1.15
CA VAL A 68 -18.48 -3.71 -0.44
C VAL A 68 -18.56 -2.43 0.38
N GLU A 69 -19.77 -2.00 0.70
CA GLU A 69 -20.03 -0.76 1.45
C GLU A 69 -19.14 -0.66 2.71
N GLY A 70 -18.43 0.46 2.84
CA GLY A 70 -17.53 0.71 3.97
C GLY A 70 -16.12 0.16 3.81
N ASP A 71 -15.79 -0.53 2.70
CA ASP A 71 -14.42 -0.97 2.45
C ASP A 71 -13.45 0.21 2.40
N ARG A 72 -12.31 0.04 3.06
CA ARG A 72 -11.21 1.02 3.00
C ARG A 72 -10.44 0.82 1.71
N LEU A 73 -10.56 1.77 0.81
CA LEU A 73 -9.86 1.77 -0.47
C LEU A 73 -8.72 2.77 -0.45
N ARG A 74 -7.58 2.37 -1.00
CA ARG A 74 -6.44 3.25 -1.21
C ARG A 74 -6.26 3.52 -2.69
N SER A 75 -6.15 4.81 -3.02
CA SER A 75 -5.86 5.26 -4.38
C SER A 75 -4.38 5.63 -4.49
N LEU A 76 -3.72 5.11 -5.52
CA LEU A 76 -2.34 5.47 -5.84
C LEU A 76 -2.29 6.79 -6.64
N PRO A 77 -1.12 7.44 -6.77
CA PRO A 77 -0.97 8.65 -7.56
C PRO A 77 -1.42 8.46 -9.02
N CYS A 78 -1.18 7.28 -9.57
CA CYS A 78 -1.65 6.88 -10.90
C CYS A 78 -3.15 6.51 -10.97
N THR A 79 -3.95 6.95 -9.99
CA THR A 79 -5.42 6.83 -9.84
C THR A 79 -6.00 5.41 -9.70
N HIS A 80 -5.20 4.37 -9.85
CA HIS A 80 -5.63 2.99 -9.57
C HIS A 80 -5.95 2.81 -8.08
N THR A 81 -7.03 2.07 -7.81
CA THR A 81 -7.60 1.88 -6.47
C THR A 81 -7.66 0.39 -6.13
N TYR A 82 -7.40 0.08 -4.86
CA TYR A 82 -7.35 -1.27 -4.32
C TYR A 82 -7.87 -1.26 -2.87
N HIS A 83 -8.19 -2.42 -2.29
CA HIS A 83 -8.32 -2.51 -0.83
C HIS A 83 -7.02 -2.03 -0.19
N LYS A 84 -7.15 -1.15 0.82
CA LYS A 84 -6.00 -0.55 1.49
C LYS A 84 -5.01 -1.60 1.98
N ASP A 85 -5.50 -2.67 2.60
CA ASP A 85 -4.62 -3.66 3.20
C ASP A 85 -3.91 -4.51 2.11
N CYS A 86 -4.60 -4.82 1.00
CA CYS A 86 -4.01 -5.51 -0.14
C CYS A 86 -2.88 -4.71 -0.80
N ILE A 87 -3.09 -3.42 -1.06
CA ILE A 87 -2.07 -2.59 -1.70
C ILE A 87 -0.94 -2.19 -0.74
N ASP A 88 -1.21 -2.02 0.56
CA ASP A 88 -0.15 -1.74 1.54
C ASP A 88 0.86 -2.90 1.61
N ASP A 89 0.37 -4.14 1.67
CA ASP A 89 1.20 -5.34 1.65
C ASP A 89 1.99 -5.50 0.34
N TRP A 90 1.34 -5.20 -0.79
CA TRP A 90 2.01 -5.19 -2.09
C TRP A 90 3.13 -4.16 -2.13
N LEU A 91 2.86 -2.92 -1.72
CA LEU A 91 3.83 -1.82 -1.78
C LEU A 91 5.05 -2.05 -0.90
N MET A 92 4.91 -2.81 0.19
CA MET A 92 6.04 -3.25 1.00
C MET A 92 6.98 -4.19 0.24
N ARG A 93 6.48 -4.99 -0.70
CA ARG A 93 7.27 -5.91 -1.54
C ARG A 93 7.76 -5.26 -2.83
N SER A 94 6.89 -4.51 -3.50
CA SER A 94 7.15 -3.83 -4.77
C SER A 94 6.56 -2.43 -4.73
N PHE A 95 7.41 -1.40 -4.76
CA PHE A 95 6.97 0.00 -4.61
C PHE A 95 6.46 0.61 -5.93
N ALA A 96 5.60 -0.15 -6.62
CA ALA A 96 5.01 0.19 -7.92
C ALA A 96 3.57 -0.31 -8.02
N CYS A 97 2.75 0.38 -8.81
CA CYS A 97 1.35 0.05 -9.05
C CYS A 97 1.20 -1.33 -9.75
N PRO A 98 0.40 -2.26 -9.21
CA PRO A 98 0.12 -3.56 -9.85
C PRO A 98 -0.45 -3.45 -11.27
N SER A 99 -1.32 -2.46 -11.53
CA SER A 99 -2.02 -2.34 -12.81
C SER A 99 -1.22 -1.67 -13.93
N CYS A 100 -0.27 -0.78 -13.60
CA CYS A 100 0.44 0.01 -14.61
C CYS A 100 1.96 0.09 -14.42
N ASN A 101 2.51 -0.57 -13.41
CA ASN A 101 3.94 -0.61 -13.07
C ASN A 101 4.58 0.77 -12.80
N GLN A 102 3.78 1.84 -12.68
CA GLN A 102 4.29 3.16 -12.31
C GLN A 102 4.78 3.14 -10.84
N PRO A 103 5.96 3.73 -10.55
CA PRO A 103 6.46 3.82 -9.18
C PRO A 103 5.54 4.68 -8.31
N VAL A 104 5.53 4.44 -6.99
CA VAL A 104 4.71 5.18 -6.02
C VAL A 104 5.58 6.18 -5.24
N ASP A 105 6.49 6.88 -5.94
CA ASP A 105 7.42 7.81 -5.29
C ASP A 105 6.79 9.16 -4.92
N ALA A 106 7.48 9.89 -4.03
CA ALA A 106 7.04 11.18 -3.53
C ALA A 106 7.04 12.28 -4.60
N THR A 107 7.88 12.15 -5.63
CA THR A 107 7.95 13.11 -6.74
C THR A 107 6.67 13.10 -7.59
N LEU A 108 5.95 11.97 -7.63
CA LEU A 108 4.65 11.89 -8.30
C LEU A 108 3.51 12.47 -7.46
N LEU A 109 3.57 12.40 -6.12
CA LEU A 109 2.52 12.91 -5.23
C LEU A 109 2.30 14.42 -5.37
N THR A 110 3.37 15.19 -5.58
CA THR A 110 3.30 16.66 -5.70
C THR A 110 2.56 17.10 -6.96
N THR A 111 2.68 16.34 -8.06
CA THR A 111 2.05 16.69 -9.35
C THR A 111 0.55 16.40 -9.34
N PHE A 112 0.11 15.33 -8.65
CA PHE A 112 -1.30 14.95 -8.57
C PHE A 112 -2.11 15.78 -7.57
N ALA A 113 -1.50 16.28 -6.48
CA ALA A 113 -2.16 17.21 -5.55
C ALA A 113 -2.54 18.54 -6.22
N SER A 114 -1.79 18.97 -7.24
CA SER A 114 -2.14 20.16 -8.05
C SER A 114 -3.28 19.91 -9.04
N SER A 115 -3.58 18.65 -9.39
CA SER A 115 -4.67 18.29 -10.30
C SER A 115 -6.00 18.06 -9.57
N ALA A 116 -5.96 17.66 -8.30
CA ALA A 116 -7.14 17.41 -7.48
C ALA A 116 -7.73 18.68 -6.82
N ALA A 117 -7.07 19.83 -6.93
CA ALA A 117 -7.52 21.11 -6.37
C ALA A 117 -8.32 22.00 -7.36
N ASN A 118 -8.59 21.51 -8.57
CA ASN A 118 -9.30 22.25 -9.63
C ASN A 118 -10.59 21.55 -10.11
N HIS A 119 -11.18 20.67 -9.30
CA HIS A 119 -12.52 20.13 -9.55
C HIS A 119 -13.36 20.14 -8.27
#